data_AF-A0A7S3X8D6-F1
#
_entry.id   AF-A0A7S3X8D6-F1
#
_cell.length_a   1.000
_cell.length_b   1.000
_cell.length_c   1.000
_cell.angle_alpha   90.00
_cell.angle_beta   90.00
_cell.angle_gamma   90.00
#
_symmetry.space_group_name_H-M   'P 1'
#
loop_
_entity.id
_entity.type
_entity.pdbx_description
1 polymer ?
#
loop_
_entity_poly.entity_id
_entity_poly.type
_entity_poly.pdbx_seq_one_letter_code
_entity_poly.pdbx_strand_id
1 'polypeptide(L)'
;DIDELVQTFISAEDTNFTLYQYNNELSADIEKLEQQIADYKEDYVMLSGASSRKEDVEKAKILETLEEKWSDLDRKAVQYEVKATESQQTLTQVRAGMAGLFTRIGCNEEQDLPSGSGGGIGDSNMQFYLAAIESRAQDLLRAYYAQRPEEEDAALAASGRTGMSSTVLQINKLPSTVEDISDDEDDDNEDDQRPFTVEELKAKTRAKAKRQQTKVKGRAK
;
A
#
# COMPACT_ATOMS: atom_id res chain seq x y z
N ASP A 1 -23.64 -3.49 -100.57
CA ASP A 1 -24.66 -4.31 -99.93
C ASP A 1 -24.94 -3.71 -98.55
N ILE A 2 -26.18 -3.35 -98.25
CA ILE A 2 -26.50 -2.62 -97.00
C ILE A 2 -26.55 -3.60 -95.83
N ASP A 3 -27.01 -4.83 -96.06
CA ASP A 3 -27.12 -5.86 -95.04
C ASP A 3 -25.76 -6.28 -94.46
N GLU A 4 -24.71 -6.31 -95.30
CA GLU A 4 -23.34 -6.60 -94.84
C GLU A 4 -22.80 -5.51 -93.91
N LEU A 5 -23.12 -4.24 -94.18
CA LEU A 5 -22.73 -3.10 -93.35
C LEU A 5 -23.50 -3.09 -92.03
N VAL A 6 -24.79 -3.41 -92.05
CA VAL A 6 -25.61 -3.56 -90.84
C VAL A 6 -25.09 -4.70 -89.99
N GLN A 7 -24.76 -5.85 -90.59
CA GLN A 7 -24.27 -7.01 -89.85
C GLN A 7 -22.88 -6.77 -89.23
N THR A 8 -21.99 -6.07 -89.94
CA THR A 8 -20.70 -5.66 -89.37
C THR A 8 -20.88 -4.66 -88.23
N PHE A 9 -21.83 -3.72 -88.35
CA PHE A 9 -22.14 -2.78 -87.27
C PHE A 9 -22.69 -3.49 -86.03
N ILE A 10 -23.62 -4.44 -86.19
CA ILE A 10 -24.15 -5.27 -85.10
C ILE A 10 -23.02 -6.07 -84.44
N SER A 11 -22.14 -6.69 -85.22
CA SER A 11 -21.00 -7.43 -84.66
C SER A 11 -20.00 -6.53 -83.92
N ALA A 12 -19.81 -5.30 -84.41
CA ALA A 12 -18.98 -4.30 -83.76
C ALA A 12 -19.64 -3.80 -82.46
N GLU A 13 -20.97 -3.69 -82.43
CA GLU A 13 -21.74 -3.33 -81.24
C GLU A 13 -21.68 -4.41 -80.16
N ASP A 14 -21.86 -5.69 -80.53
CA ASP A 14 -21.76 -6.83 -79.60
C ASP A 14 -20.34 -6.97 -79.02
N THR A 15 -19.31 -6.79 -79.86
CA THR A 15 -17.91 -6.82 -79.40
C THR A 15 -17.60 -5.64 -78.50
N ASN A 16 -18.15 -4.46 -78.78
CA ASN A 16 -17.97 -3.30 -77.91
C ASN A 16 -18.70 -3.49 -76.57
N PHE A 17 -19.92 -4.03 -76.59
CA PHE A 17 -20.68 -4.35 -75.37
C PHE A 17 -19.93 -5.34 -74.46
N THR A 18 -19.39 -6.42 -75.03
CA THR A 18 -18.59 -7.40 -74.27
C THR A 18 -17.29 -6.81 -73.74
N LEU A 19 -16.64 -5.92 -74.49
CA LEU A 19 -15.47 -5.17 -74.01
C LEU A 19 -15.81 -4.23 -72.85
N TYR A 20 -16.94 -3.52 -72.91
CA TYR A 20 -17.40 -2.67 -71.80
C TYR A 20 -17.71 -3.50 -70.56
N GLN A 21 -18.37 -4.64 -70.72
CA GLN A 21 -18.63 -5.58 -69.63
C GLN A 21 -17.31 -6.03 -68.98
N TYR A 22 -16.34 -6.44 -69.78
CA TYR A 22 -15.03 -6.89 -69.30
C TYR A 22 -14.23 -5.75 -68.63
N ASN A 23 -14.31 -4.53 -69.15
CA ASN A 23 -13.67 -3.36 -68.53
C ASN A 23 -14.27 -3.03 -67.16
N ASN A 24 -15.60 -3.15 -67.02
CA ASN A 24 -16.26 -2.96 -65.74
C ASN A 24 -15.88 -4.05 -64.73
N GLU A 25 -15.79 -5.31 -65.17
CA GLU A 25 -15.36 -6.42 -64.32
C GLU A 25 -13.92 -6.24 -63.85
N LEU A 26 -13.01 -5.88 -64.76
CA LEU A 26 -11.63 -5.51 -64.43
C LEU A 26 -11.55 -4.36 -63.43
N SER A 27 -12.39 -3.34 -63.59
CA SER A 27 -12.41 -2.19 -62.68
C SER A 27 -12.85 -2.60 -61.26
N ALA A 28 -13.86 -3.47 -61.15
CA ALA A 28 -14.29 -4.03 -59.87
C ALA A 28 -13.21 -4.92 -59.25
N ASP A 29 -12.50 -5.71 -60.05
CA ASP A 29 -11.39 -6.53 -59.59
C ASP A 29 -10.20 -5.69 -59.11
N ILE A 30 -9.90 -4.56 -59.78
CA ILE A 30 -8.87 -3.61 -59.34
C ILE A 30 -9.23 -3.04 -57.98
N GLU A 31 -10.46 -2.53 -57.80
CA GLU A 31 -10.91 -1.99 -56.51
C GLU A 31 -10.81 -3.04 -55.39
N LYS A 32 -11.21 -4.29 -55.68
CA LYS A 32 -11.11 -5.40 -54.73
C LYS A 32 -9.66 -5.71 -54.36
N LEU A 33 -8.76 -5.76 -55.34
CA LEU A 33 -7.34 -6.02 -55.11
C LEU A 33 -6.67 -4.87 -54.34
N GLU A 34 -7.03 -3.63 -54.63
CA GLU A 34 -6.55 -2.47 -53.90
C GLU A 34 -6.98 -2.50 -52.43
N GLN A 35 -8.23 -2.87 -52.16
CA GLN A 35 -8.72 -3.07 -50.79
C GLN A 35 -7.94 -4.19 -50.08
N GLN A 36 -7.73 -5.33 -50.73
CA GLN A 36 -6.94 -6.43 -50.15
C GLN A 36 -5.50 -6.02 -49.86
N ILE A 37 -4.88 -5.22 -50.73
CA ILE A 37 -3.53 -4.68 -50.50
C ILE A 37 -3.51 -3.73 -49.30
N ALA A 38 -4.56 -2.93 -49.10
CA ALA A 38 -4.68 -2.06 -47.94
C ALA A 38 -4.80 -2.89 -46.65
N ASP A 39 -5.70 -3.87 -46.64
CA ASP A 39 -5.93 -4.77 -45.50
C ASP A 39 -4.64 -5.52 -45.12
N TYR A 40 -3.93 -6.10 -46.09
CA TYR A 40 -2.67 -6.81 -45.84
C TYR A 40 -1.55 -5.90 -45.33
N LYS A 41 -1.53 -4.63 -45.73
CA LYS A 41 -0.56 -3.67 -45.18
C LYS A 41 -0.86 -3.33 -43.72
N GLU A 42 -2.14 -3.22 -43.36
CA GLU A 42 -2.55 -3.00 -41.97
C GLU A 42 -2.18 -4.20 -41.09
N ASP A 43 -2.48 -5.42 -41.57
CA ASP A 43 -2.10 -6.66 -40.89
C ASP A 43 -0.58 -6.79 -40.74
N TYR A 44 0.19 -6.45 -41.79
CA TYR A 44 1.64 -6.45 -41.72
C TYR A 44 2.17 -5.49 -40.64
N VAL A 45 1.59 -4.29 -40.52
CA VAL A 45 2.00 -3.32 -39.50
C VAL A 45 1.67 -3.83 -38.09
N MET A 46 0.48 -4.39 -37.88
CA MET A 46 0.11 -5.02 -36.62
C MET A 46 1.07 -6.16 -36.26
N LEU A 47 1.36 -7.05 -37.21
CA LEU A 47 2.18 -8.25 -36.99
C LEU A 47 3.68 -7.94 -36.90
N SER A 48 4.16 -6.83 -37.49
CA SER A 48 5.56 -6.39 -37.42
C SER A 48 6.05 -6.03 -36.01
N GLY A 49 5.18 -6.11 -35.00
CA GLY A 49 5.51 -5.93 -33.59
C GLY A 49 5.77 -4.47 -33.21
N ALA A 50 5.42 -3.50 -34.09
CA ALA A 50 5.46 -2.09 -33.75
C ALA A 50 4.54 -1.74 -32.57
N SER A 51 3.39 -2.42 -32.47
CA SER A 51 2.49 -2.33 -31.31
C SER A 51 3.00 -3.15 -30.11
N SER A 52 3.50 -4.37 -30.34
CA SER A 52 4.01 -5.24 -29.26
C SER A 52 5.21 -4.64 -28.52
N ARG A 53 6.12 -3.95 -29.20
CA ARG A 53 7.28 -3.31 -28.55
C ARG A 53 6.91 -2.28 -27.48
N LYS A 54 5.80 -1.54 -27.65
CA LYS A 54 5.34 -0.60 -26.63
C LYS A 54 4.77 -1.34 -25.43
N GLU A 55 3.97 -2.37 -25.68
CA GLU A 55 3.37 -3.20 -24.65
C GLU A 55 4.45 -3.94 -23.83
N ASP A 56 5.50 -4.42 -24.47
CA ASP A 56 6.63 -5.08 -23.81
C ASP A 56 7.42 -4.13 -22.91
N VAL A 57 7.62 -2.87 -23.33
CA VAL A 57 8.28 -1.84 -22.51
C VAL A 57 7.42 -1.46 -21.30
N GLU A 58 6.10 -1.34 -21.47
CA GLU A 58 5.19 -1.08 -20.36
C GLU A 58 5.16 -2.24 -19.36
N LYS A 59 5.11 -3.49 -19.85
CA LYS A 59 5.20 -4.70 -19.01
C LYS A 59 6.53 -4.78 -18.27
N ALA A 60 7.65 -4.50 -18.94
CA ALA A 60 8.97 -4.47 -18.31
C ALA A 60 9.04 -3.43 -17.19
N LYS A 61 8.49 -2.23 -17.42
CA LYS A 61 8.43 -1.18 -16.40
C LYS A 61 7.55 -1.60 -15.21
N ILE A 62 6.41 -2.25 -15.45
CA ILE A 62 5.56 -2.76 -14.37
C ILE A 62 6.31 -3.80 -13.55
N LEU A 63 7.01 -4.74 -14.19
CA LEU A 63 7.82 -5.74 -13.51
C LEU A 63 8.91 -5.11 -12.64
N GLU A 64 9.65 -4.13 -13.18
CA GLU A 64 10.67 -3.39 -12.42
C GLU A 64 10.08 -2.72 -11.18
N THR A 65 8.92 -2.04 -11.31
CA THR A 65 8.26 -1.42 -10.15
C THR A 65 7.75 -2.43 -9.12
N LEU A 66 7.34 -3.62 -9.56
CA LEU A 66 6.90 -4.69 -8.65
C LEU A 66 8.09 -5.31 -7.92
N GLU A 67 9.22 -5.48 -8.59
CA GLU A 67 10.45 -6.00 -8.00
C GLU A 67 11.01 -5.03 -6.95
N GLU A 68 11.00 -3.72 -7.24
CA GLU A 68 11.37 -2.69 -6.26
C GLU A 68 10.46 -2.71 -5.03
N LYS A 69 9.13 -2.72 -5.24
CA LYS A 69 8.16 -2.83 -4.14
C LYS A 69 8.32 -4.11 -3.33
N TRP A 70 8.60 -5.22 -4.00
CA TRP A 70 8.83 -6.51 -3.34
C TRP A 70 10.10 -6.45 -2.47
N SER A 71 11.19 -5.93 -3.01
CA SER A 71 12.45 -5.75 -2.28
C SER A 71 12.27 -4.82 -1.06
N ASP A 72 11.51 -3.74 -1.20
CA ASP A 72 11.22 -2.84 -0.09
C ASP A 72 10.36 -3.50 0.99
N LEU A 73 9.35 -4.26 0.59
CA LEU A 73 8.49 -4.97 1.51
C LEU A 73 9.24 -6.08 2.25
N ASP A 74 10.10 -6.82 1.55
CA ASP A 74 10.95 -7.86 2.14
C ASP A 74 11.91 -7.27 3.17
N ARG A 75 12.58 -6.15 2.81
CA ARG A 75 13.43 -5.41 3.75
C ARG A 75 12.65 -4.94 4.98
N LYS A 76 11.45 -4.40 4.81
CA LYS A 76 10.58 -3.98 5.93
C LYS A 76 10.18 -5.17 6.79
N ALA A 77 9.84 -6.32 6.20
CA ALA A 77 9.49 -7.54 6.93
C ALA A 77 10.64 -8.03 7.80
N VAL A 78 11.86 -8.09 7.25
CA VAL A 78 13.07 -8.46 8.02
C VAL A 78 13.31 -7.48 9.17
N GLN A 79 13.15 -6.17 8.93
CA GLN A 79 13.30 -5.18 10.01
C GLN A 79 12.24 -5.34 11.12
N TYR A 80 10.99 -5.64 10.77
CA TYR A 80 9.95 -5.88 11.76
C TYR A 80 10.21 -7.16 12.57
N GLU A 81 10.74 -8.20 11.94
CA GLU A 81 11.14 -9.41 12.64
C GLU A 81 12.25 -9.12 13.68
N VAL A 82 13.28 -8.39 13.28
CA VAL A 82 14.36 -7.99 14.20
C VAL A 82 13.79 -7.17 15.37
N LYS A 83 12.98 -6.14 15.11
CA LYS A 83 12.35 -5.33 16.15
C LYS A 83 11.46 -6.16 17.09
N ALA A 84 10.71 -7.13 16.56
CA ALA A 84 9.87 -8.00 17.36
C ALA A 84 10.72 -8.87 18.29
N THR A 85 11.82 -9.45 17.79
CA THR A 85 12.74 -10.25 18.61
C THR A 85 13.41 -9.43 19.71
N GLU A 86 13.86 -8.21 19.41
CA GLU A 86 14.47 -7.29 20.40
C GLU A 86 13.45 -6.87 21.48
N SER A 87 12.22 -6.57 21.08
CA SER A 87 11.12 -6.26 22.00
C SER A 87 10.80 -7.44 22.92
N GLN A 88 10.75 -8.65 22.38
CA GLN A 88 10.49 -9.85 23.17
C GLN A 88 11.61 -10.18 24.15
N GLN A 89 12.87 -9.93 23.78
CA GLN A 89 14.01 -10.04 24.70
C GLN A 89 13.89 -9.03 25.85
N THR A 90 13.55 -7.78 25.53
CA THR A 90 13.35 -6.72 26.52
C THR A 90 12.23 -7.08 27.49
N LEU A 91 11.07 -7.53 26.98
CA LEU A 91 9.96 -8.00 27.81
C LEU A 91 10.36 -9.16 28.72
N THR A 92 11.20 -10.08 28.24
CA THR A 92 11.69 -11.20 29.05
C THR A 92 12.55 -10.71 30.23
N GLN A 93 13.42 -9.73 29.99
CA GLN A 93 14.23 -9.11 31.06
C GLN A 93 13.35 -8.36 32.06
N VAL A 94 12.36 -7.61 31.59
CA VAL A 94 11.40 -6.90 32.45
C VAL A 94 10.63 -7.89 33.32
N ARG A 95 10.08 -8.98 32.75
CA ARG A 95 9.38 -10.02 33.52
C ARG A 95 10.26 -10.64 34.59
N ALA A 96 11.52 -10.95 34.27
CA ALA A 96 12.47 -11.49 35.23
C ALA A 96 12.78 -10.48 36.37
N GLY A 97 12.99 -9.20 36.03
CA GLY A 97 13.20 -8.13 36.99
C GLY A 97 12.00 -7.94 37.92
N MET A 98 10.79 -7.97 37.37
CA MET A 98 9.55 -7.88 38.15
C MET A 98 9.40 -9.07 39.10
N ALA A 99 9.63 -10.30 38.65
CA ALA A 99 9.57 -11.48 39.52
C ALA A 99 10.60 -11.39 40.66
N GLY A 100 11.81 -10.91 40.35
CA GLY A 100 12.84 -10.66 41.35
C GLY A 100 12.46 -9.59 42.36
N LEU A 101 11.84 -8.49 41.92
CA LEU A 101 11.36 -7.43 42.82
C LEU A 101 10.20 -7.92 43.69
N PHE A 102 9.19 -8.55 43.08
CA PHE A 102 8.00 -9.08 43.75
C PHE A 102 8.38 -10.00 44.92
N THR A 103 9.33 -10.91 44.69
CA THR A 103 9.85 -11.80 45.74
C THR A 103 10.70 -11.07 46.79
N ARG A 104 11.56 -10.13 46.37
CA ARG A 104 12.49 -9.43 47.28
C ARG A 104 11.81 -8.50 48.27
N ILE A 105 10.72 -7.84 47.87
CA ILE A 105 9.94 -6.97 48.77
C ILE A 105 8.84 -7.75 49.54
N GLY A 106 8.74 -9.06 49.28
CA GLY A 106 7.83 -9.97 49.97
C GLY A 106 6.36 -9.74 49.63
N CYS A 107 6.03 -9.53 48.35
CA CYS A 107 4.64 -9.57 47.88
C CYS A 107 4.11 -11.01 47.91
N ASN A 108 2.82 -11.16 48.19
CA ASN A 108 2.13 -12.45 48.26
C ASN A 108 1.16 -12.62 47.08
N GLU A 109 1.31 -13.69 46.31
CA GLU A 109 0.46 -13.93 45.13
C GLU A 109 -1.03 -14.07 45.46
N GLU A 110 -1.39 -14.64 46.61
CA GLU A 110 -2.80 -14.84 47.00
C GLU A 110 -3.47 -13.59 47.59
N GLN A 111 -2.68 -12.66 48.13
CA GLN A 111 -3.20 -11.49 48.84
C GLN A 111 -3.10 -10.21 48.01
N ASP A 112 -2.02 -10.06 47.25
CA ASP A 112 -1.69 -8.82 46.56
C ASP A 112 -2.11 -8.83 45.08
N LEU A 113 -2.48 -10.00 44.53
CA LEU A 113 -3.00 -10.12 43.17
C LEU A 113 -4.49 -10.47 43.12
N PRO A 114 -5.21 -10.03 42.07
CA PRO A 114 -6.56 -10.50 41.78
C PRO A 114 -6.61 -12.03 41.61
N SER A 115 -7.71 -12.65 42.04
CA SER A 115 -7.90 -14.10 41.93
C SER A 115 -7.73 -14.58 40.48
N GLY A 116 -6.85 -15.55 40.27
CA GLY A 116 -6.57 -16.10 38.93
C GLY A 116 -5.45 -15.39 38.16
N SER A 117 -4.86 -14.31 38.71
CA SER A 117 -3.68 -13.66 38.15
C SER A 117 -2.34 -14.27 38.61
N GLY A 118 -2.40 -15.21 39.57
CA GLY A 118 -1.25 -15.99 40.04
C GLY A 118 -0.82 -17.08 39.07
N GLY A 119 0.43 -17.54 39.17
CA GLY A 119 0.97 -18.59 38.28
C GLY A 119 2.00 -18.11 37.24
N GLY A 120 2.52 -16.89 37.39
CA GLY A 120 3.62 -16.35 36.57
C GLY A 120 3.27 -15.04 35.88
N ILE A 121 4.31 -14.28 35.52
CA ILE A 121 4.17 -12.96 34.89
C ILE A 121 4.10 -13.14 33.37
N GLY A 122 3.00 -12.72 32.77
CA GLY A 122 2.74 -12.63 31.33
C GLY A 122 2.21 -11.25 30.95
N ASP A 123 1.98 -11.01 29.67
CA ASP A 123 1.65 -9.66 29.18
C ASP A 123 0.29 -9.16 29.65
N SER A 124 -0.67 -10.06 29.84
CA SER A 124 -2.01 -9.74 30.32
C SER A 124 -2.08 -9.42 31.81
N ASN A 125 -1.12 -9.89 32.62
CA ASN A 125 -1.15 -9.73 34.07
C ASN A 125 0.00 -8.88 34.63
N MET A 126 0.96 -8.46 33.80
CA MET A 126 2.10 -7.62 34.17
C MET A 126 1.66 -6.37 34.95
N GLN A 127 0.55 -5.75 34.55
CA GLN A 127 0.01 -4.57 35.22
C GLN A 127 -0.40 -4.85 36.67
N PHE A 128 -0.96 -6.03 36.96
CA PHE A 128 -1.34 -6.41 38.32
C PHE A 128 -0.12 -6.64 39.21
N TYR A 129 0.93 -7.28 38.68
CA TYR A 129 2.19 -7.47 39.41
C TYR A 129 2.88 -6.12 39.71
N LEU A 130 2.89 -5.18 38.75
CA LEU A 130 3.44 -3.84 38.99
C LEU A 130 2.68 -3.08 40.07
N ALA A 131 1.34 -3.13 40.04
CA ALA A 131 0.51 -2.48 41.06
C ALA A 131 0.75 -3.06 42.46
N ALA A 132 0.88 -4.39 42.57
CA ALA A 132 1.21 -5.06 43.82
C ALA A 132 2.59 -4.65 44.35
N ILE A 133 3.60 -4.61 43.46
CA ILE A 133 4.96 -4.17 43.79
C ILE A 133 4.95 -2.73 44.31
N GLU A 134 4.24 -1.84 43.61
CA GLU A 134 4.13 -0.43 43.97
C GLU A 134 3.48 -0.25 45.35
N SER A 135 2.34 -0.90 45.59
CA SER A 135 1.64 -0.84 46.88
C SER A 135 2.55 -1.31 48.01
N ARG A 136 3.24 -2.44 47.83
CA ARG A 136 4.14 -3.00 48.84
C ARG A 136 5.36 -2.11 49.10
N ALA A 137 5.95 -1.55 48.05
CA ALA A 137 7.06 -0.62 48.19
C ALA A 137 6.64 0.64 48.96
N GLN A 138 5.43 1.17 48.69
CA GLN A 138 4.90 2.33 49.38
C GLN A 138 4.66 2.06 50.87
N ASP A 139 4.16 0.89 51.24
CA ASP A 139 3.98 0.49 52.63
C ASP A 139 5.32 0.34 53.38
N LEU A 140 6.32 -0.27 52.73
CA LEU A 140 7.67 -0.37 53.29
C LEU A 140 8.30 1.01 53.52
N LEU A 141 8.13 1.95 52.58
CA LEU A 141 8.59 3.33 52.75
C LEU A 141 7.87 4.03 53.92
N ARG A 142 6.55 3.89 54.03
CA ARG A 142 5.78 4.46 55.15
C ARG A 142 6.25 3.91 56.49
N ALA A 143 6.47 2.60 56.59
CA ALA A 143 6.98 1.95 57.80
C ALA A 143 8.39 2.45 58.16
N TYR A 144 9.26 2.60 57.16
CA TYR A 144 10.61 3.14 57.35
C TYR A 144 10.59 4.58 57.90
N TYR A 145 9.76 5.46 57.32
CA TYR A 145 9.63 6.83 57.81
C TYR A 145 9.02 6.91 59.22
N ALA A 146 8.05 6.04 59.54
CA ALA A 146 7.43 6.01 60.86
C ALA A 146 8.40 5.57 61.98
N GLN A 147 9.45 4.83 61.66
CA GLN A 147 10.47 4.40 62.62
C GLN A 147 11.59 5.42 62.82
N ARG A 148 11.64 6.49 62.02
CA ARG A 148 12.66 7.52 62.11
C ARG A 148 12.12 8.66 62.98
N PRO A 149 12.62 8.86 64.21
CA PRO A 149 12.23 10.00 65.02
C PRO A 149 12.65 11.29 64.31
N GLU A 150 11.79 12.31 64.37
CA GLU A 150 11.95 13.56 63.64
C GLU A 150 13.27 14.27 63.97
N GLU A 151 14.27 14.07 63.13
CA GLU A 151 15.30 15.07 62.88
C GLU A 151 15.38 15.25 61.35
N GLU A 152 14.70 16.31 60.90
CA GLU A 152 14.93 17.04 59.63
C GLU A 152 14.27 16.58 58.31
N ASP A 153 13.14 15.85 58.25
CA ASP A 153 12.52 15.52 56.94
C ASP A 153 10.98 15.49 56.88
N ALA A 154 10.30 16.37 57.61
CA ALA A 154 8.85 16.57 57.48
C ALA A 154 8.40 17.02 56.06
N ALA A 155 9.33 17.44 55.20
CA ALA A 155 9.05 17.82 53.82
C ALA A 155 8.80 16.61 52.88
N LEU A 156 9.40 15.45 53.14
CA LEU A 156 9.24 14.25 52.30
C LEU A 156 7.96 13.46 52.63
N ALA A 157 7.53 13.47 53.89
CA ALA A 157 6.29 12.81 54.31
C ALA A 157 5.02 13.49 53.75
N ALA A 158 5.05 14.81 53.55
CA ALA A 158 3.95 15.55 52.92
C ALA A 158 3.88 15.37 51.40
N SER A 159 4.99 15.00 50.74
CA SER A 159 5.06 14.80 49.29
C SER A 159 4.41 13.49 48.81
N GLY A 160 4.21 12.52 49.72
CA GLY A 160 3.41 11.31 49.48
C GLY A 160 1.92 11.56 49.26
N ARG A 161 1.46 12.81 49.41
CA ARG A 161 0.15 13.31 48.98
C ARG A 161 0.30 14.19 47.75
N THR A 162 0.93 13.68 46.69
CA THR A 162 0.81 14.26 45.36
C THR A 162 0.12 13.24 44.47
N GLY A 163 -1.16 13.51 44.16
CA GLY A 163 -1.72 12.97 42.94
C GLY A 163 -0.84 13.38 41.77
N MET A 164 -0.62 12.45 40.85
CA MET A 164 -0.11 12.72 39.50
C MET A 164 1.00 13.78 39.43
N SER A 165 2.08 13.63 40.19
CA SER A 165 3.32 14.29 39.78
C SER A 165 4.10 13.28 38.98
N SER A 166 4.10 13.49 37.66
CA SER A 166 5.00 12.85 36.71
C SER A 166 6.44 13.12 37.13
N THR A 167 6.98 12.31 38.04
CA THR A 167 8.41 12.09 38.11
C THR A 167 8.76 11.33 36.84
N VAL A 168 9.15 12.08 35.83
CA VAL A 168 9.89 11.58 34.68
C VAL A 168 11.07 10.80 35.24
N LEU A 169 10.91 9.49 35.35
CA LEU A 169 12.02 8.56 35.45
C LEU A 169 12.89 8.89 34.24
N GLN A 170 14.14 9.29 34.48
CA GLN A 170 15.16 9.35 33.43
C GLN A 170 15.46 7.91 33.00
N ILE A 171 14.50 7.28 32.32
CA ILE A 171 14.69 6.05 31.58
C ILE A 171 15.51 6.47 30.37
N ASN A 172 16.83 6.36 30.51
CA ASN A 172 17.76 6.57 29.42
C ASN A 172 17.34 5.66 28.26
N LYS A 173 16.74 6.29 27.23
CA LYS A 173 16.28 5.70 25.97
C LYS A 173 15.42 4.44 26.16
N LEU A 174 14.12 4.64 26.41
CA LEU A 174 13.16 3.76 25.74
C LEU A 174 13.46 3.83 24.22
N PRO A 175 13.50 2.72 23.48
CA PRO A 175 13.50 2.79 22.03
C PRO A 175 12.29 3.63 21.62
N SER A 176 12.55 4.81 21.06
CA SER A 176 11.52 5.71 20.56
C SER A 176 10.71 4.95 19.52
N THR A 177 9.45 4.66 19.82
CA THR A 177 8.49 4.15 18.83
C THR A 177 7.89 5.28 17.99
N VAL A 178 8.42 6.52 18.10
CA VAL A 178 7.80 7.74 17.56
C VAL A 178 8.82 8.63 16.83
N GLU A 179 9.74 8.06 16.03
CA GLU A 179 10.45 8.88 15.04
C GLU A 179 10.46 8.19 13.67
N ASP A 180 9.99 8.96 12.67
CA ASP A 180 9.87 8.71 11.23
C ASP A 180 8.66 7.89 10.71
N ILE A 181 7.47 8.18 11.25
CA ILE A 181 6.29 8.24 10.37
C ILE A 181 6.39 9.60 9.68
N SER A 182 7.17 9.68 8.61
CA SER A 182 7.00 10.73 7.61
C SER A 182 5.61 10.51 7.01
N ASP A 183 4.64 11.23 7.56
CA ASP A 183 3.25 11.34 7.13
C ASP A 183 3.19 12.07 5.78
N ASP A 184 3.73 11.42 4.75
CA ASP A 184 3.72 11.88 3.35
C ASP A 184 2.86 10.95 2.48
N GLU A 185 1.96 10.18 3.09
CA GLU A 185 0.94 9.39 2.39
C GLU A 185 -0.45 10.03 2.50
N ASP A 186 -0.59 11.24 1.94
CA ASP A 186 -1.85 11.63 1.31
C ASP A 186 -1.91 10.98 -0.09
N ASP A 187 -2.03 9.64 -0.14
CA ASP A 187 -2.56 8.94 -1.32
C ASP A 187 -3.36 7.70 -0.88
N ASP A 188 -4.42 7.96 -0.12
CA ASP A 188 -5.57 7.07 0.02
C ASP A 188 -6.15 6.77 -1.37
N ASN A 189 -5.57 5.76 -2.04
CA ASN A 189 -6.16 5.07 -3.19
C ASN A 189 -6.13 3.55 -2.93
N GLU A 190 -6.67 3.11 -1.80
CA GLU A 190 -7.01 1.69 -1.54
C GLU A 190 -8.07 1.13 -2.52
N ASP A 191 -8.66 1.98 -3.37
CA ASP A 191 -9.62 1.58 -4.41
C ASP A 191 -8.98 1.18 -5.76
N ASP A 192 -7.65 1.30 -5.92
CA ASP A 192 -6.97 1.11 -7.21
C ASP A 192 -6.49 -0.36 -7.48
N GLN A 193 -6.76 -1.33 -6.59
CA GLN A 193 -6.38 -2.74 -6.83
C GLN A 193 -7.41 -3.58 -7.62
N ARG A 194 -8.62 -3.08 -7.94
CA ARG A 194 -9.58 -3.81 -8.79
C ARG A 194 -9.61 -3.25 -10.22
N PRO A 195 -9.70 -4.10 -11.26
CA PRO A 195 -9.85 -3.62 -12.63
C PRO A 195 -11.09 -2.73 -12.73
N PHE A 196 -10.91 -1.50 -13.23
CA PHE A 196 -11.98 -0.51 -13.34
C PHE A 196 -13.18 -1.06 -14.11
N THR A 197 -14.37 -0.82 -13.58
CA THR A 197 -15.59 -1.02 -14.37
C THR A 197 -15.64 0.00 -15.52
N VAL A 198 -16.36 -0.35 -16.59
CA VAL A 198 -16.48 0.52 -17.78
C VAL A 198 -17.05 1.91 -17.42
N GLU A 199 -17.92 1.98 -16.41
CA GLU A 199 -18.49 3.24 -15.93
C GLU A 199 -17.46 4.09 -15.15
N GLU A 200 -16.66 3.47 -14.29
CA GLU A 200 -15.57 4.14 -13.56
C GLU A 200 -14.51 4.69 -14.52
N LEU A 201 -14.15 3.93 -15.56
CA LEU A 201 -13.19 4.37 -16.59
C LEU A 201 -13.72 5.59 -17.37
N LYS A 202 -15.02 5.61 -17.69
CA LYS A 202 -15.70 6.73 -18.35
C LYS A 202 -15.79 7.97 -17.45
N ALA A 203 -15.98 7.78 -16.16
CA ALA A 203 -15.97 8.86 -15.17
C ALA A 203 -14.55 9.45 -15.01
N LYS A 204 -13.53 8.60 -14.87
CA LYS A 204 -12.12 9.00 -14.69
C LYS A 204 -11.58 9.73 -15.92
N THR A 205 -11.94 9.30 -17.14
CA THR A 205 -11.62 10.03 -18.39
C THR A 205 -12.29 11.40 -18.47
N ARG A 206 -13.57 11.51 -18.11
CA ARG A 206 -14.28 12.81 -18.07
C ARG A 206 -13.68 13.77 -17.04
N ALA A 207 -13.32 13.27 -15.86
CA ALA A 207 -12.67 14.08 -14.83
C ALA A 207 -11.29 14.60 -15.28
N LYS A 208 -10.50 13.74 -15.94
CA LYS A 208 -9.18 14.11 -16.48
C LYS A 208 -9.29 15.16 -17.58
N ALA A 209 -10.27 15.04 -18.48
CA ALA A 209 -10.55 16.02 -19.52
C ALA A 209 -10.97 17.38 -18.93
N LYS A 210 -11.83 17.38 -17.89
CA LYS A 210 -12.27 18.60 -17.21
C LYS A 210 -11.10 19.32 -16.52
N ARG A 211 -10.18 18.56 -15.91
CA ARG A 211 -8.98 19.08 -15.24
C ARG A 211 -7.92 19.62 -16.22
N GLN A 212 -7.86 19.09 -17.45
CA GLN A 212 -7.03 19.67 -18.52
C GLN A 212 -7.62 20.98 -19.05
N GLN A 213 -8.95 21.07 -19.19
CA GLN A 213 -9.58 22.32 -19.63
C GLN A 213 -9.44 23.46 -18.60
N THR A 214 -9.46 23.17 -17.30
CA THR A 214 -9.22 24.18 -16.26
C THR A 214 -7.75 24.63 -16.22
N LYS A 215 -6.79 23.72 -16.43
CA LYS A 215 -5.36 24.07 -16.54
C LYS A 215 -5.04 24.93 -17.77
N VAL A 216 -5.71 24.72 -18.89
CA VAL A 216 -5.53 25.55 -20.10
C VAL A 216 -6.14 26.95 -19.91
N LYS A 217 -7.29 27.08 -19.23
CA LYS A 217 -7.88 28.38 -18.91
C LYS A 217 -7.11 29.17 -17.85
N GLY A 218 -6.38 28.51 -16.96
CA GLY A 218 -5.51 29.16 -15.96
C GLY A 218 -4.19 29.70 -16.50
N ARG A 219 -3.72 29.25 -17.67
CA ARG A 219 -2.49 29.75 -18.33
C ARG A 219 -2.73 30.89 -19.33
N ALA A 220 -3.98 31.22 -19.61
CA ALA A 220 -4.40 32.25 -20.57
C ALA A 220 -4.92 33.52 -19.90
N LYS A 221 -4.58 33.75 -18.63
CA LYS A 221 -4.98 34.92 -17.85
C LYS A 221 -3.77 35.59 -17.22
#